data_AF-A0A7H9E8B7-F1
#
_entry.id   AF-A0A7H9E8B7-F1
#
_cell.length_a   1.000
_cell.length_b   1.000
_cell.length_c   1.000
_cell.angle_alpha   90.00
_cell.angle_beta   90.00
_cell.angle_gamma   90.00
#
_symmetry.space_group_name_H-M   'P 1'
#
loop_
_entity.id
_entity.type
_entity.pdbx_description
1 polymer ?
#
loop_
_entity_poly.entity_id
_entity_poly.type
_entity_poly.pdbx_seq_one_letter_code
_entity_poly.pdbx_strand_id
1 'polypeptide(L)'
;MDDLQDMLNAVKQLSPDLTSKLSDDALNGLLTNAYQIAMADGFPKLAKNNDGETIKARDMATQYLALHLITINKAMGDGGANVTSEQVSVLKRTYADVSKLKLFQRSPWGQLYLWLYNLYGNGSITRYGLVQH
;
A
#
# COMPACT_ATOMS: atom_id res chain seq x y z
N MET A 1 -17.15 8.19 -2.29
CA MET A 1 -17.50 6.75 -2.23
C MET A 1 -17.04 6.05 -3.50
N ASP A 2 -17.17 6.69 -4.67
CA ASP A 2 -16.70 6.16 -5.97
C ASP A 2 -15.22 5.72 -5.98
N ASP A 3 -14.29 6.53 -5.45
CA ASP A 3 -12.86 6.18 -5.47
C ASP A 3 -12.52 4.89 -4.70
N LEU A 4 -13.27 4.55 -3.63
CA LEU A 4 -13.03 3.31 -2.87
C LEU A 4 -13.51 2.09 -3.64
N GLN A 5 -14.67 2.18 -4.30
CA GLN A 5 -15.20 1.10 -5.12
C GLN A 5 -14.31 0.87 -6.35
N ASP A 6 -13.80 1.94 -6.96
CA ASP A 6 -12.84 1.86 -8.06
C ASP A 6 -11.54 1.19 -7.62
N MET A 7 -11.01 1.55 -6.43
CA MET A 7 -9.84 0.89 -5.86
C MET A 7 -10.08 -0.59 -5.55
N LEU A 8 -11.26 -0.94 -5.02
CA LEU A 8 -11.64 -2.33 -4.76
C LEU A 8 -11.64 -3.15 -6.07
N ASN A 9 -12.27 -2.62 -7.11
CA ASN A 9 -12.30 -3.25 -8.43
C ASN A 9 -10.89 -3.38 -9.02
N ALA A 10 -10.07 -2.34 -8.91
CA ALA A 10 -8.69 -2.34 -9.38
C ALA A 10 -7.83 -3.40 -8.66
N VAL A 11 -7.91 -3.51 -7.32
CA VAL A 11 -7.15 -4.51 -6.55
C VAL A 11 -7.55 -5.94 -6.93
N LYS A 12 -8.86 -6.19 -7.13
CA LYS A 12 -9.35 -7.49 -7.61
C LYS A 12 -8.85 -7.83 -9.01
N GLN A 13 -8.78 -6.85 -9.91
CA GLN A 13 -8.26 -7.04 -11.26
C GLN A 13 -6.73 -7.21 -11.29
N LEU A 14 -6.01 -6.46 -10.47
CA LEU A 14 -4.54 -6.51 -10.38
C LEU A 14 -4.04 -7.84 -9.82
N SER A 15 -4.75 -8.44 -8.87
CA SER A 15 -4.38 -9.75 -8.33
C SER A 15 -5.60 -10.59 -7.90
N PRO A 16 -6.27 -11.26 -8.85
CA PRO A 16 -7.39 -12.14 -8.56
C PRO A 16 -7.02 -13.28 -7.60
N ASP A 17 -5.81 -13.82 -7.71
CA ASP A 17 -5.34 -14.96 -6.91
C ASP A 17 -5.21 -14.61 -5.42
N LEU A 18 -4.85 -13.37 -5.11
CA LEU A 18 -4.71 -12.88 -3.74
C LEU A 18 -6.05 -12.44 -3.14
N THR A 19 -7.00 -12.03 -3.98
CA THR A 19 -8.22 -11.33 -3.55
C THR A 19 -9.48 -12.18 -3.63
N SER A 20 -9.52 -13.20 -4.48
CA SER A 20 -10.71 -14.05 -4.73
C SER A 20 -11.28 -14.77 -3.50
N LYS A 21 -10.45 -14.98 -2.48
CA LYS A 21 -10.85 -15.63 -1.21
C LYS A 21 -11.20 -14.64 -0.10
N LEU A 22 -11.12 -13.35 -0.36
CA LEU A 22 -11.40 -12.29 0.61
C LEU A 22 -12.77 -11.67 0.32
N SER A 23 -13.52 -11.33 1.37
CA SER A 23 -14.76 -10.59 1.22
C SER A 23 -14.49 -9.13 0.84
N ASP A 24 -15.46 -8.51 0.18
CA ASP A 24 -15.40 -7.09 -0.20
C ASP A 24 -15.26 -6.20 1.03
N ASP A 25 -15.93 -6.55 2.14
CA ASP A 25 -15.80 -5.83 3.41
C ASP A 25 -14.38 -5.89 3.98
N ALA A 26 -13.72 -7.06 3.90
CA ALA A 26 -12.35 -7.22 4.35
C ALA A 26 -11.39 -6.39 3.47
N LEU A 27 -11.57 -6.45 2.15
CA LEU A 27 -10.78 -5.66 1.19
C LEU A 27 -10.99 -4.15 1.38
N ASN A 28 -12.23 -3.71 1.61
CA ASN A 28 -12.56 -2.31 1.87
C ASN A 28 -11.94 -1.79 3.17
N GLY A 29 -11.99 -2.60 4.24
CA GLY A 29 -11.31 -2.27 5.49
C GLY A 29 -9.80 -2.15 5.31
N LEU A 30 -9.20 -3.07 4.54
CA LEU A 30 -7.78 -3.03 4.22
C LEU A 30 -7.40 -1.80 3.39
N LEU A 31 -8.15 -1.49 2.34
CA LEU A 31 -7.94 -0.32 1.49
C LEU A 31 -8.07 0.98 2.29
N THR A 32 -9.04 1.06 3.20
CA THR A 32 -9.21 2.22 4.08
C THR A 32 -7.98 2.46 4.96
N ASN A 33 -7.45 1.39 5.58
CA ASN A 33 -6.25 1.47 6.40
C ASN A 33 -5.01 1.81 5.57
N ALA A 34 -4.84 1.16 4.42
CA ALA A 34 -3.74 1.41 3.49
C ALA A 34 -3.77 2.85 2.95
N TYR A 35 -4.96 3.42 2.75
CA TYR A 35 -5.12 4.80 2.30
C TYR A 35 -4.65 5.80 3.35
N GLN A 36 -5.01 5.59 4.62
CA GLN A 36 -4.56 6.44 5.73
C GLN A 36 -3.03 6.41 5.85
N ILE A 37 -2.43 5.23 5.63
CA ILE A 37 -0.99 5.06 5.59
C ILE A 37 -0.37 5.81 4.41
N ALA A 38 -0.87 5.61 3.20
CA ALA A 38 -0.33 6.30 2.03
C ALA A 38 -0.44 7.83 2.20
N MET A 39 -1.51 8.31 2.83
CA MET A 39 -1.64 9.71 3.20
C MET A 39 -0.57 10.15 4.22
N ALA A 40 -0.30 9.35 5.26
CA ALA A 40 0.72 9.64 6.27
C ALA A 40 2.16 9.58 5.71
N ASP A 41 2.40 8.69 4.76
CA ASP A 41 3.67 8.55 4.03
C ASP A 41 3.91 9.68 3.01
N GLY A 42 2.97 10.63 2.92
CA GLY A 42 3.13 11.88 2.15
C GLY A 42 2.70 11.80 0.69
N PHE A 43 2.04 10.71 0.27
CA PHE A 43 1.62 10.58 -1.13
C PHE A 43 0.59 11.65 -1.52
N PRO A 44 0.84 12.43 -2.59
CA PRO A 44 -0.13 13.37 -3.12
C PRO A 44 -1.30 12.60 -3.77
N LYS A 45 -2.50 13.20 -3.76
CA LYS A 45 -3.67 12.59 -4.43
C LYS A 45 -3.40 12.36 -5.91
N LEU A 46 -2.78 13.34 -6.57
CA LEU A 46 -2.39 13.29 -7.98
C LEU A 46 -0.90 13.60 -8.11
N ALA A 47 -0.22 12.95 -9.05
CA ALA A 47 1.16 13.24 -9.41
C ALA A 47 1.34 13.18 -10.93
N LYS A 48 2.53 13.52 -11.40
CA LYS A 48 2.94 13.38 -12.80
C LYS A 48 3.90 12.19 -12.92
N ASN A 49 3.63 11.28 -13.86
CA ASN A 49 4.61 10.26 -14.21
C ASN A 49 5.78 10.86 -15.02
N ASN A 50 6.80 10.05 -15.31
CA ASN A 50 7.96 10.50 -16.09
C ASN A 50 7.59 10.98 -17.50
N ASP A 51 6.45 10.52 -18.03
CA ASP A 51 5.90 10.92 -19.33
C ASP A 51 4.99 12.17 -19.25
N GLY A 52 4.84 12.78 -18.06
CA GLY A 52 4.04 13.98 -17.85
C GLY A 52 2.53 13.74 -17.74
N GLU A 53 2.09 12.48 -17.70
CA GLU A 53 0.68 12.10 -17.52
C GLU A 53 0.26 12.23 -16.06
N THR A 54 -0.98 12.66 -15.84
CA THR A 54 -1.54 12.76 -14.48
C THR A 54 -1.95 11.38 -13.99
N ILE A 55 -1.44 10.97 -12.83
CA ILE A 55 -1.76 9.70 -12.19
C ILE A 55 -2.33 9.91 -10.78
N LYS A 56 -3.19 8.98 -10.32
CA LYS A 56 -3.70 8.95 -8.94
C LYS A 56 -2.69 8.26 -8.00
N ALA A 57 -1.58 8.94 -7.71
CA ALA A 57 -0.42 8.34 -7.01
C ALA A 57 -0.78 7.73 -5.65
N ARG A 58 -1.60 8.41 -4.83
CA ARG A 58 -2.05 7.87 -3.54
C ARG A 58 -2.87 6.60 -3.69
N ASP A 59 -3.74 6.53 -4.68
CA ASP A 59 -4.62 5.37 -4.89
C ASP A 59 -3.77 4.18 -5.36
N MET A 60 -2.82 4.40 -6.26
CA MET A 60 -1.86 3.37 -6.67
C MET A 60 -1.04 2.83 -5.48
N ALA A 61 -0.52 3.74 -4.64
CA ALA A 61 0.21 3.35 -3.44
C ALA A 61 -0.69 2.57 -2.46
N THR A 62 -1.94 3.01 -2.28
CA THR A 62 -2.94 2.32 -1.45
C THR A 62 -3.19 0.89 -1.93
N GLN A 63 -3.40 0.71 -3.24
CA GLN A 63 -3.65 -0.59 -3.86
C GLN A 63 -2.45 -1.54 -3.68
N TYR A 64 -1.23 -1.07 -3.94
CA TYR A 64 -0.02 -1.88 -3.81
C TYR A 64 0.28 -2.24 -2.35
N LEU A 65 0.06 -1.32 -1.42
CA LEU A 65 0.21 -1.61 0.00
C LEU A 65 -0.80 -2.67 0.46
N ALA A 66 -2.06 -2.56 0.05
CA ALA A 66 -3.09 -3.55 0.36
C ALA A 66 -2.68 -4.95 -0.15
N LEU A 67 -2.26 -5.05 -1.41
CA LEU A 67 -1.79 -6.32 -2.00
C LEU A 67 -0.52 -6.85 -1.31
N HIS A 68 0.39 -5.97 -0.90
CA HIS A 68 1.57 -6.35 -0.13
C HIS A 68 1.20 -6.98 1.21
N LEU A 69 0.27 -6.38 1.94
CA LEU A 69 -0.21 -6.88 3.23
C LEU A 69 -0.94 -8.21 3.08
N ILE A 70 -1.77 -8.38 2.05
CA ILE A 70 -2.41 -9.68 1.76
C ILE A 70 -1.33 -10.75 1.52
N THR A 71 -0.30 -10.41 0.75
CA THR A 71 0.81 -11.34 0.43
C THR A 71 1.58 -11.76 1.68
N ILE A 72 1.96 -10.81 2.54
CA ILE A 72 2.69 -11.11 3.78
C ILE A 72 1.84 -11.97 4.70
N ASN A 73 0.56 -11.64 4.87
CA ASN A 73 -0.35 -12.43 5.72
C ASN A 73 -0.50 -13.86 5.20
N LYS A 74 -0.69 -14.04 3.89
CA LYS A 74 -0.75 -15.38 3.27
C LYS A 74 0.54 -16.17 3.49
N ALA A 75 1.70 -15.53 3.41
CA ALA A 75 2.99 -16.19 3.64
C ALA A 75 3.25 -16.50 5.14
N MET A 76 2.63 -15.75 6.05
CA MET A 76 2.74 -15.94 7.50
C MET A 76 1.71 -16.93 8.07
N GLY A 77 0.64 -17.22 7.34
CA GLY A 77 -0.47 -18.05 7.81
C GLY A 77 -0.91 -19.09 6.77
N ASP A 78 -0.45 -20.33 6.96
CA ASP A 78 -1.11 -21.55 6.46
C ASP A 78 -2.38 -21.85 7.30
N GLY A 79 -3.13 -20.82 7.67
CA GLY A 79 -4.30 -20.86 8.54
C GLY A 79 -5.36 -19.90 8.03
N GLY A 80 -6.34 -20.44 7.32
CA GLY A 80 -7.41 -19.65 6.72
C GLY A 80 -8.26 -18.88 7.74
N ALA A 81 -8.79 -17.75 7.26
CA ALA A 81 -10.07 -17.17 7.65
C ALA A 81 -10.18 -16.22 8.87
N ASN A 82 -9.21 -15.34 9.16
CA ASN A 82 -9.47 -14.18 10.03
C ASN A 82 -8.77 -12.87 9.57
N VAL A 83 -9.32 -12.27 8.52
CA VAL A 83 -8.65 -11.23 7.72
C VAL A 83 -8.98 -9.79 8.16
N THR A 84 -9.05 -9.50 9.46
CA THR A 84 -9.25 -8.12 9.93
C THR A 84 -8.31 -7.75 11.06
N SER A 85 -8.31 -8.51 12.16
CA SER A 85 -7.40 -8.25 13.29
C SER A 85 -5.95 -8.57 12.94
N GLU A 86 -5.68 -9.63 12.19
CA GLU A 86 -4.33 -10.01 11.77
C GLU A 86 -3.71 -9.02 10.80
N GLN A 87 -4.49 -8.48 9.85
CA GLN A 87 -3.96 -7.48 8.91
C GLN A 87 -3.67 -6.15 9.62
N VAL A 88 -4.54 -5.73 10.55
CA VAL A 88 -4.28 -4.58 11.43
C VAL A 88 -3.09 -4.85 12.37
N SER A 89 -2.90 -6.09 12.82
CA SER A 89 -1.76 -6.51 13.64
C SER A 89 -0.46 -6.50 12.83
N VAL A 90 -0.48 -6.99 11.59
CA VAL A 90 0.65 -6.89 10.65
C VAL A 90 0.95 -5.44 10.35
N LEU A 91 -0.06 -4.57 10.17
CA LEU A 91 0.14 -3.12 10.09
C LEU A 91 0.85 -2.58 11.34
N LYS A 92 0.31 -2.81 12.54
CA LYS A 92 0.94 -2.37 13.80
C LYS A 92 2.37 -2.88 13.96
N ARG A 93 2.63 -4.14 13.62
CA ARG A 93 3.96 -4.77 13.69
C ARG A 93 4.92 -4.22 12.63
N THR A 94 4.42 -3.94 11.43
CA THR A 94 5.16 -3.34 10.30
C THR A 94 5.70 -1.96 10.65
N TYR A 95 4.96 -1.16 11.42
CA TYR A 95 5.40 0.16 11.86
C TYR A 95 6.30 0.16 13.10
N ALA A 96 6.32 -0.94 13.87
CA ALA A 96 7.13 -1.06 15.09
C ALA A 96 8.58 -1.52 14.82
N ASP A 97 8.86 -2.16 13.67
CA ASP A 97 10.18 -2.68 13.33
C ASP A 97 10.93 -1.78 12.33
N VAL A 98 12.12 -1.33 12.72
CA VAL A 98 12.97 -0.37 12.00
C VAL A 98 13.75 -0.97 10.81
N SER A 99 13.56 -2.25 10.47
CA SER A 99 14.20 -2.90 9.31
C SER A 99 13.41 -2.78 7.98
N LYS A 100 12.70 -1.66 7.80
CA LYS A 100 11.69 -1.36 6.76
C LYS A 100 12.03 -1.83 5.33
N LEU A 101 13.30 -1.77 4.90
CA LEU A 101 13.74 -2.21 3.57
C LEU A 101 13.55 -3.71 3.32
N LYS A 102 13.82 -4.57 4.32
CA LYS A 102 13.68 -6.03 4.16
C LYS A 102 12.22 -6.46 4.09
N LEU A 103 11.31 -5.67 4.64
CA LEU A 103 9.89 -6.00 4.67
C LEU A 103 9.24 -5.76 3.30
N PHE A 104 9.46 -4.59 2.70
CA PHE A 104 8.90 -4.26 1.39
C PHE A 104 9.44 -5.14 0.26
N GLN A 105 10.60 -5.77 0.45
CA GLN A 105 11.15 -6.75 -0.50
C GLN A 105 10.43 -8.11 -0.49
N ARG A 106 9.56 -8.39 0.50
CA ARG A 106 8.88 -9.70 0.65
C ARG A 106 7.75 -9.95 -0.33
N SER A 107 7.33 -8.96 -1.11
CA SER A 107 6.45 -9.18 -2.25
C SER A 107 6.68 -8.17 -3.37
N PRO A 108 6.30 -8.51 -4.62
CA PRO A 108 6.37 -7.56 -5.74
C PRO A 108 5.61 -6.26 -5.45
N TRP A 109 4.46 -6.36 -4.78
CA TRP A 109 3.64 -5.22 -4.39
C TRP A 109 4.32 -4.29 -3.38
N GLY A 110 5.10 -4.85 -2.46
CA GLY A 110 5.89 -4.06 -1.51
C GLY A 110 7.00 -3.28 -2.21
N GLN A 111 7.63 -3.87 -3.24
CA GLN A 111 8.65 -3.21 -4.04
C GLN A 111 8.04 -2.06 -4.87
N LEU A 112 6.86 -2.27 -5.46
CA LEU A 112 6.13 -1.23 -6.18
C LEU A 112 5.70 -0.09 -5.25
N TYR A 113 5.23 -0.41 -4.04
CA TYR A 113 4.93 0.60 -3.02
C TYR A 113 6.16 1.43 -2.68
N LEU A 114 7.30 0.78 -2.40
CA LEU A 114 8.55 1.46 -2.08
C LEU A 114 9.05 2.34 -3.24
N TRP A 115 8.90 1.87 -4.48
CA TRP A 115 9.24 2.64 -5.66
C TRP A 115 8.40 3.93 -5.75
N LEU A 116 7.07 3.81 -5.61
CA LEU A 116 6.19 4.97 -5.56
C LEU A 116 6.52 5.89 -4.37
N TYR A 117 6.86 5.33 -3.21
CA TYR A 117 7.21 6.09 -2.01
C TYR A 117 8.46 6.95 -2.22
N ASN A 118 9.44 6.45 -2.97
CA ASN A 118 10.63 7.21 -3.32
C ASN A 118 10.36 8.29 -4.38
N LEU A 119 9.44 8.03 -5.33
CA LEU A 119 9.12 8.98 -6.39
C LEU A 119 8.17 10.11 -5.96
N TYR A 120 7.13 9.77 -5.20
CA TYR A 120 6.00 10.66 -4.93
C TYR A 120 5.69 10.83 -3.45
N GLY A 121 6.12 9.90 -2.61
CA GLY A 121 5.98 10.00 -1.16
C GLY A 121 7.17 10.71 -0.54
N ASN A 122 7.28 10.58 0.78
CA ASN A 122 8.37 11.17 1.55
C ASN A 122 9.68 10.34 1.52
N GLY A 123 9.80 9.36 0.62
CA GLY A 123 10.98 8.48 0.54
C GLY A 123 12.23 9.15 -0.01
N SER A 124 12.05 10.17 -0.85
CA SER A 124 13.13 11.02 -1.38
C SER A 124 13.41 12.25 -0.53
N ILE A 125 12.57 12.56 0.48
CA ILE A 125 12.86 13.60 1.48
C ILE A 125 13.98 13.08 2.38
N THR A 126 15.21 13.27 1.94
CA THR A 126 16.35 13.33 2.84
C THR A 126 16.00 14.39 3.89
N ARG A 127 16.14 14.08 5.18
CA ARG A 127 16.11 15.07 6.29
C ARG A 127 17.27 16.09 6.21
N TYR A 128 17.79 16.36 5.02
CA TYR A 128 18.76 17.39 4.73
C TYR A 128 18.04 18.48 3.97
N GLY A 129 17.66 19.53 4.69
CA GLY A 129 17.07 20.71 4.11
C GLY A 129 17.99 21.34 3.07
N LEU A 130 17.40 21.74 1.96
CA LEU A 130 17.86 22.87 1.16
C LEU A 130 16.67 23.80 1.02
N VAL A 131 16.49 24.65 2.04
CA VAL A 131 15.87 25.95 1.83
C VAL A 131 16.89 26.75 1.02
N GLN A 132 16.62 26.95 -0.26
CA GLN A 132 17.34 27.98 -1.02
C GLN A 132 16.71 29.33 -0.69
N HIS A 133 17.53 30.22 -0.13
CA HIS A 133 17.26 31.65 0.03
C HIS A 133 17.49 32.39 -1.29
#